data_AF-A0A7S2YKV2-F1
#
_entry.id   AF-A0A7S2YKV2-F1
#
_cell.length_a   1.000
_cell.length_b   1.000
_cell.length_c   1.000
_cell.angle_alpha   90.00
_cell.angle_beta   90.00
_cell.angle_gamma   90.00
#
_symmetry.space_group_name_H-M   'P 1'
#
loop_
_entity.id
_entity.type
_entity.pdbx_description
1 polymer ?
#
loop_
_entity_poly.entity_id
_entity_poly.type
_entity_poly.pdbx_seq_one_letter_code
_entity_poly.pdbx_strand_id
1 'polypeptide(L)'
;LVSSDGRQSLLVGGHASMWGERVDPNNFFQRVWPRTSAVAEQLWTAPRKGNREETRITSSYSKRLEKFRCFMVKQGVPASPIGPGFCDHKEFQQPTFAKEDFNS
;
A
#
# COMPACT_ATOMS: atom_id res chain seq x y z
N LEU A 1 6.61 -7.42 14.21
CA LEU A 1 6.37 -7.08 15.63
C LEU A 1 7.12 -8.09 16.49
N VAL A 2 8.33 -7.76 16.95
CA VAL A 2 9.10 -8.67 17.81
C VAL A 2 8.79 -8.29 19.25
N SER A 3 7.96 -9.09 19.93
CA SER A 3 7.79 -9.04 21.38
C SER A 3 8.71 -10.10 21.98
N SER A 4 9.64 -9.69 22.85
CA SER A 4 10.58 -10.57 23.56
C SER A 4 9.93 -11.42 24.65
N ASP A 5 8.71 -11.07 25.08
CA ASP A 5 8.20 -11.48 26.39
C ASP A 5 7.33 -12.74 26.34
N GLY A 6 7.50 -13.60 25.32
CA GLY A 6 6.73 -14.83 25.15
C GLY A 6 5.23 -14.65 24.84
N ARG A 7 4.71 -13.43 24.88
CA ARG A 7 3.29 -13.09 24.66
C ARG A 7 2.90 -12.87 23.20
N GLN A 8 3.71 -13.34 22.26
CA GLN A 8 3.42 -13.21 20.82
C GLN A 8 2.10 -13.88 20.41
N SER A 9 1.68 -14.92 21.12
CA SER A 9 0.40 -15.61 20.89
C SER A 9 -0.84 -14.79 21.25
N LEU A 10 -0.70 -13.72 22.05
CA LEU A 10 -1.80 -12.82 22.39
C LEU A 10 -2.00 -11.72 21.34
N LEU A 11 -1.07 -11.57 20.40
CA LEU A 11 -1.17 -10.59 19.33
C LEU A 11 -2.05 -11.14 18.21
N VAL A 12 -3.27 -10.60 18.09
CA VAL A 12 -4.19 -10.97 17.00
C VAL A 12 -3.79 -10.30 15.68
N GLY A 13 -3.22 -9.09 15.74
CA GLY A 13 -2.83 -8.32 14.57
C GLY A 13 -2.55 -6.85 14.90
N GLY A 14 -2.73 -5.98 13.91
CA GLY A 14 -2.63 -4.53 14.06
C GLY A 14 -3.49 -3.81 13.03
N HIS A 15 -3.64 -2.50 13.20
CA HIS A 15 -4.34 -1.64 12.24
C HIS A 15 -3.60 -0.31 12.09
N ALA A 16 -3.83 0.37 10.98
CA ALA A 16 -3.43 1.77 10.78
C ALA A 16 -4.65 2.66 11.03
N SER A 17 -4.48 3.69 11.86
CA SER A 17 -5.55 4.66 12.14
C SER A 17 -5.24 6.00 11.50
N MET A 18 -6.28 6.61 10.92
CA MET A 18 -6.24 7.97 10.41
C MET A 18 -7.28 8.78 11.17
N TRP A 19 -6.81 9.83 11.86
CA TRP A 19 -7.66 10.71 12.64
C TRP A 19 -8.18 11.88 11.80
N GLY A 20 -9.46 12.21 12.01
CA GLY A 20 -10.22 13.10 11.14
C GLY A 20 -10.06 14.60 11.38
N GLU A 21 -9.24 15.04 12.33
CA GLU A 21 -9.21 16.46 12.74
C GLU A 21 -8.76 17.40 11.61
N ARG A 22 -8.01 16.88 10.64
CA ARG A 22 -7.54 17.61 9.45
C ARG A 22 -7.63 16.75 8.19
N VAL A 23 -8.62 15.86 8.13
CA VAL A 23 -8.81 14.97 6.99
C VAL A 23 -10.21 15.11 6.43
N ASP A 24 -10.26 15.34 5.13
CA ASP A 24 -11.46 15.57 4.33
C ASP A 24 -11.41 14.68 3.07
N PRO A 25 -12.50 14.61 2.27
CA PRO A 25 -12.52 13.81 1.05
C PRO A 25 -11.43 14.19 0.03
N ASN A 26 -10.91 15.43 0.09
CA ASN A 26 -9.90 15.94 -0.82
C ASN A 26 -8.50 15.39 -0.52
N ASN A 27 -8.21 15.11 0.76
CA ASN A 27 -6.87 14.69 1.19
C ASN A 27 -6.81 13.28 1.80
N PHE A 28 -7.96 12.63 2.00
CA PHE A 28 -8.06 11.29 2.60
C PHE A 28 -7.16 10.26 1.91
N PHE A 29 -7.30 10.10 0.60
CA PHE A 29 -6.59 9.06 -0.14
C PHE A 29 -5.08 9.28 -0.15
N GLN A 30 -4.63 10.53 -0.30
CA GLN A 30 -3.21 10.87 -0.24
C GLN A 30 -2.65 10.62 1.16
N ARG A 31 -3.46 10.84 2.21
CA ARG A 31 -3.01 10.55 3.57
C ARG A 31 -2.97 9.05 3.84
N VAL A 32 -4.00 8.30 3.48
CA VAL A 32 -4.07 6.87 3.80
C VAL A 32 -3.11 6.06 2.93
N TRP A 33 -3.09 6.33 1.63
CA TRP A 33 -2.33 5.55 0.66
C TRP A 33 -1.09 6.31 0.17
N PRO A 34 0.07 5.65 0.06
CA PRO A 34 0.33 4.20 0.13
C PRO A 34 0.77 3.70 1.52
N ARG A 35 0.72 4.56 2.55
CA ARG A 35 1.25 4.25 3.89
C ARG A 35 0.60 3.02 4.52
N THR A 36 -0.71 2.90 4.41
CA THR A 36 -1.45 1.74 4.94
C THR A 36 -1.07 0.43 4.23
N SER A 37 -0.59 0.48 2.99
CA SER A 37 -0.11 -0.72 2.28
C SER A 37 1.11 -1.34 2.96
N ALA A 38 2.01 -0.52 3.50
CA ALA A 38 3.18 -1.01 4.22
C ALA A 38 2.76 -1.75 5.50
N VAL A 39 1.74 -1.25 6.22
CA VAL A 39 1.18 -1.92 7.40
C VAL A 39 0.51 -3.24 7.01
N ALA A 40 -0.30 -3.22 5.95
CA ALA A 40 -0.96 -4.43 5.45
C ALA A 40 0.06 -5.51 5.06
N GLU A 41 1.12 -5.12 4.36
CA GLU A 41 2.19 -6.04 3.97
C GLU A 41 2.90 -6.63 5.18
N GLN A 42 3.24 -5.80 6.17
CA GLN A 42 3.91 -6.27 7.38
C GLN A 42 3.05 -7.26 8.18
N LEU A 43 1.73 -7.05 8.23
CA LEU A 43 0.80 -7.96 8.90
C LEU A 43 0.59 -9.25 8.12
N TRP A 44 0.66 -9.18 6.78
CA TRP A 44 0.50 -10.33 5.90
C TRP A 44 1.76 -11.22 5.87
N THR A 45 2.96 -10.61 5.88
CA THR A 45 4.24 -11.32 5.78
C THR A 45 4.90 -11.61 7.13
N ALA A 46 4.29 -11.17 8.25
CA ALA A 46 4.82 -11.38 9.59
C ALA A 46 5.24 -12.86 9.78
N PRO A 47 6.47 -13.12 10.26
CA PRO A 47 6.99 -14.48 10.31
C PRO A 47 6.11 -15.33 11.23
N ARG A 48 5.34 -16.25 10.62
CA ARG A 48 4.94 -17.49 11.27
C ARG A 48 6.24 -18.15 11.71
N LYS A 49 6.42 -18.29 13.03
CA LYS A 49 7.56 -18.95 13.71
C LYS A 49 8.40 -19.82 12.77
N GLY A 50 9.62 -19.39 12.44
CA GLY A 50 10.59 -20.24 11.72
C GLY A 50 11.69 -19.50 10.95
N ASN A 51 11.35 -18.44 10.22
CA ASN A 51 12.23 -17.96 9.13
C ASN A 51 12.64 -16.51 9.36
N ARG A 52 13.62 -16.29 10.26
CA ARG A 52 14.09 -14.96 10.69
C ARG A 52 14.84 -14.18 9.60
N GLU A 53 15.37 -14.88 8.59
CA GLU A 53 16.17 -14.29 7.50
C GLU A 53 15.34 -13.49 6.48
N GLU A 54 14.08 -13.86 6.22
CA GLU A 54 13.26 -13.30 5.12
C GLU A 54 12.81 -11.85 5.37
N THR A 55 12.70 -11.44 6.63
CA THR A 55 12.15 -10.12 7.02
C THR A 55 13.14 -8.96 6.82
N ARG A 56 14.39 -9.23 6.40
CA ARG A 56 15.48 -8.22 6.38
C ARG A 56 15.79 -7.59 5.02
N ILE A 57 15.04 -7.90 3.95
CA ILE A 57 15.32 -7.28 2.63
C ILE A 57 14.61 -5.93 2.51
N THR A 58 14.98 -4.95 3.33
CA THR A 58 14.41 -3.59 3.33
C THR A 58 14.46 -2.92 1.95
N SER A 59 15.46 -3.26 1.13
CA SER A 59 15.62 -2.78 -0.25
C SER A 59 14.60 -3.36 -1.26
N SER A 60 13.95 -4.49 -0.93
CA SER A 60 12.86 -5.07 -1.72
C SER A 60 11.51 -4.41 -1.42
N TYR A 61 11.28 -4.03 -0.16
CA TYR A 61 10.04 -3.39 0.28
C TYR A 61 9.79 -2.06 -0.43
N SER A 62 10.80 -1.20 -0.57
CA SER A 62 10.63 0.10 -1.23
C SER A 62 10.23 -0.03 -2.70
N LYS A 63 10.90 -0.91 -3.45
CA LYS A 63 10.58 -1.19 -4.86
C LYS A 63 9.17 -1.75 -5.04
N ARG A 64 8.76 -2.67 -4.17
CA ARG A 64 7.41 -3.27 -4.20
C ARG A 64 6.33 -2.25 -3.84
N LEU A 65 6.58 -1.41 -2.85
CA LEU A 65 5.67 -0.35 -2.44
C LEU A 65 5.52 0.71 -3.55
N GLU A 66 6.60 1.06 -4.24
CA GLU A 66 6.58 1.98 -5.39
C GLU A 66 5.74 1.42 -6.54
N LYS A 67 5.95 0.14 -6.92
CA LYS A 67 5.14 -0.55 -7.93
C LYS A 67 3.66 -0.60 -7.51
N PHE A 68 3.38 -0.88 -6.24
CA PHE A 68 2.01 -0.95 -5.73
C PHE A 68 1.33 0.43 -5.71
N ARG A 69 2.08 1.48 -5.41
CA ARG A 69 1.61 2.87 -5.54
C ARG A 69 1.23 3.19 -6.99
N CYS A 70 2.06 2.80 -7.96
CA CYS A 70 1.72 2.99 -9.37
C CYS A 70 0.46 2.23 -9.77
N PHE A 71 0.29 1.00 -9.27
CA PHE A 71 -0.94 0.23 -9.45
C PHE A 71 -2.17 0.97 -8.89
N MET A 72 -2.09 1.52 -7.67
CA MET A 72 -3.19 2.29 -7.07
C MET A 72 -3.61 3.49 -7.92
N VAL A 73 -2.63 4.30 -8.34
CA VAL A 73 -2.89 5.49 -9.16
C VAL A 73 -3.56 5.11 -10.47
N LYS A 74 -3.12 4.00 -11.08
CA LYS A 74 -3.75 3.46 -12.29
C LYS A 74 -5.19 2.98 -12.05
N GLN A 75 -5.53 2.51 -10.84
CA GLN A 75 -6.90 2.15 -10.45
C GLN A 75 -7.74 3.38 -10.04
N GLY A 76 -7.23 4.60 -10.18
CA GLY A 76 -7.94 5.82 -9.81
C GLY A 76 -7.86 6.18 -8.33
N VAL A 77 -7.03 5.50 -7.53
CA VAL A 77 -6.77 5.86 -6.13
C VAL A 77 -5.64 6.88 -6.10
N PRO A 78 -5.86 8.14 -5.67
CA PRO A 78 -4.84 9.18 -5.69
C PRO A 78 -3.89 9.02 -4.50
N ALA A 79 -3.04 8.00 -4.56
CA ALA A 79 -2.04 7.70 -3.54
C ALA A 79 -0.88 8.71 -3.56
N SER A 80 -0.42 9.10 -2.38
CA SER A 80 0.69 10.04 -2.19
C SER A 80 1.98 9.54 -2.87
N PRO A 81 2.83 10.45 -3.38
CA PRO A 81 4.17 10.08 -3.81
C PRO A 81 5.00 9.56 -2.62
N ILE A 82 5.93 8.64 -2.91
CA ILE A 82 6.87 8.06 -1.94
C ILE A 82 8.29 8.64 -2.14
N GLY A 83 8.63 9.00 -3.37
CA GLY A 83 9.94 9.53 -3.76
C GLY A 83 9.90 10.12 -5.17
N PRO A 84 11.06 10.52 -5.74
CA PRO A 84 11.15 11.20 -7.04
C PRO A 84 10.92 10.30 -8.27
N GLY A 85 10.29 9.14 -8.09
CA GLY A 85 10.04 8.16 -9.16
C GLY A 85 8.86 8.52 -10.08
N PHE A 86 8.88 7.98 -11.29
CA PHE A 86 7.80 8.09 -12.27
C PHE A 86 7.12 6.74 -12.49
N CYS A 87 5.79 6.75 -12.57
CA CYS A 87 5.02 5.57 -12.97
C CYS A 87 4.80 5.63 -14.48
N ASP A 88 5.33 4.67 -15.23
CA ASP A 88 5.05 4.62 -16.67
C ASP A 88 3.59 4.22 -16.90
N HIS A 89 2.81 5.15 -17.43
CA HIS A 89 1.39 4.96 -17.71
C HIS A 89 1.15 4.07 -18.94
N LYS A 90 2.20 3.76 -19.72
CA LYS A 90 2.07 3.03 -20.99
C LYS A 90 1.94 1.52 -20.85
N GLU A 91 2.39 0.92 -19.75
CA GLU A 91 2.40 -0.55 -19.64
C GLU A 91 1.02 -1.15 -19.41
N PHE A 92 0.02 -0.33 -19.08
CA PHE A 92 -1.34 -0.79 -19.03
C PHE A 92 -2.32 0.36 -19.30
N GLN A 93 -2.58 0.61 -20.57
CA GLN A 93 -3.87 1.15 -20.98
C GLN A 93 -4.97 0.37 -20.23
N GLN A 94 -5.76 1.10 -19.43
CA GLN A 94 -7.12 0.63 -19.16
C GLN A 94 -7.72 0.27 -20.54
N PRO A 95 -8.46 -0.84 -20.70
CA PRO A 95 -9.33 -0.91 -21.86
C PRO A 95 -10.13 0.38 -21.79
N THR A 96 -9.91 1.25 -22.77
CA THR A 96 -10.69 2.46 -22.92
C THR A 96 -12.13 1.98 -22.85
N PHE A 97 -12.85 2.30 -21.77
CA PHE A 97 -14.31 2.25 -21.83
C PHE A 97 -14.63 3.10 -23.05
N ALA A 98 -15.11 2.42 -24.08
CA ALA A 98 -15.22 2.97 -25.41
C ALA A 98 -15.97 4.29 -25.29
N LYS A 99 -15.37 5.37 -25.81
CA LYS A 99 -16.07 6.63 -26.04
C LYS A 99 -17.06 6.49 -27.21
N GLU A 100 -17.70 5.34 -27.37
CA GLU A 100 -18.62 5.04 -28.48
C GLU A 100 -20.07 4.80 -28.02
N ASP A 101 -20.36 4.70 -26.72
CA ASP A 101 -21.73 4.40 -26.26
C ASP A 101 -22.55 5.64 -25.83
N PHE A 102 -22.06 6.86 -26.06
CA PHE A 102 -22.75 8.11 -25.69
C PHE A 102 -23.19 8.95 -26.90
N ASN A 103 -23.42 8.30 -28.05
CA ASN A 103 -24.17 8.89 -29.14
C ASN A 103 -25.00 7.82 -29.86
N SER A 104 -26.15 7.48 -29.26
CA SER A 104 -27.29 6.84 -29.89
C SER A 104 -28.55 7.51 -29.35
#